data_AF-A0A3D9JRG3-F1
#
_entry.id   AF-A0A3D9JRG3-F1
#
_cell.length_a   1.000
_cell.length_b   1.000
_cell.length_c   1.000
_cell.angle_alpha   90.00
_cell.angle_beta   90.00
_cell.angle_gamma   90.00
#
_symmetry.space_group_name_H-M   'P 1'
#
loop_
_entity.id
_entity.type
_entity.pdbx_description
1 polymer ?
#
loop_
_entity_poly.entity_id
_entity_poly.type
_entity_poly.pdbx_seq_one_letter_code
_entity_poly.pdbx_strand_id
1 'polypeptide(L)'
;MRSDELKEKAKKNEKDFKRNRKIGFFPLVALILRMVRKSTQLELDEFREMFMPEEAVKTTYTKQSFSEARQKLLPDAFTLLND
;
A
#
# COMPACT_ATOMS: atom_id res chain seq x y z
N MET A 1 -13.25 -12.26 5.85
CA MET A 1 -13.51 -10.83 6.16
C MET A 1 -13.76 -10.04 4.88
N ARG A 2 -14.65 -9.02 4.87
CA ARG A 2 -14.81 -8.15 3.68
C ARG A 2 -13.65 -7.16 3.55
N SER A 3 -13.35 -6.78 2.30
CA SER A 3 -12.28 -5.85 1.93
C SER A 3 -12.32 -4.52 2.73
N ASP A 4 -13.49 -3.90 2.86
CA ASP A 4 -13.64 -2.64 3.60
C ASP A 4 -13.50 -2.79 5.12
N GLU A 5 -13.94 -3.92 5.68
CA GLU A 5 -13.79 -4.21 7.12
C GLU A 5 -12.32 -4.37 7.50
N LEU A 6 -11.53 -5.03 6.64
CA LEU A 6 -10.08 -5.15 6.82
C LEU A 6 -9.44 -3.77 6.87
N LYS A 7 -9.76 -2.90 5.90
CA LYS A 7 -9.21 -1.54 5.81
C LYS A 7 -9.54 -0.71 7.05
N GLU A 8 -10.77 -0.82 7.57
CA GLU A 8 -11.19 -0.05 8.75
C GLU A 8 -10.49 -0.51 10.03
N LYS A 9 -10.24 -1.81 10.19
CA LYS A 9 -9.51 -2.37 11.35
C LYS A 9 -7.99 -2.19 11.26
N ALA A 10 -7.45 -2.12 10.04
CA ALA A 10 -6.01 -2.09 9.78
C ALA A 10 -5.39 -0.68 9.67
N LYS A 11 -6.19 0.38 9.63
CA LYS A 11 -5.68 1.75 9.56
C LYS A 11 -5.28 2.26 10.96
N LYS A 12 -4.23 3.08 11.02
CA LYS A 12 -3.75 3.66 12.29
C LYS A 12 -4.65 4.76 12.84
N ASN A 13 -5.19 5.61 11.97
CA ASN A 13 -6.12 6.67 12.36
C ASN A 13 -7.38 6.61 11.51
N GLU A 14 -8.50 7.11 12.03
CA GLU A 14 -9.78 7.09 11.32
C GLU A 14 -9.75 7.75 9.93
N LYS A 15 -8.90 8.76 9.75
CA LYS A 15 -8.76 9.54 8.51
C LYS A 15 -7.82 8.90 7.48
N ASP A 16 -7.08 7.87 7.87
CA ASP A 16 -6.14 7.22 6.96
C ASP A 16 -6.86 6.42 5.88
N PHE A 17 -6.29 6.44 4.67
CA PHE A 17 -6.82 5.77 3.47
C PHE A 17 -8.24 6.20 3.04
N LYS A 18 -8.78 7.31 3.55
CA LYS A 18 -10.06 7.89 3.11
C LYS A 18 -9.97 8.84 1.91
N ARG A 19 -8.79 9.41 1.63
CA ARG A 19 -8.54 10.30 0.48
C ARG A 19 -8.16 9.50 -0.77
N ASN A 20 -8.38 10.08 -1.96
CA ASN A 20 -7.87 9.52 -3.21
C ASN A 20 -6.34 9.64 -3.27
N ARG A 21 -5.64 8.60 -2.82
CA ARG A 21 -4.16 8.55 -2.76
C ARG A 21 -3.63 7.81 -3.98
N LYS A 22 -2.43 8.20 -4.45
CA LYS A 22 -1.70 7.51 -5.53
C LYS A 22 -1.54 6.01 -5.27
N ILE A 23 -1.28 5.63 -4.01
CA ILE A 23 -1.32 4.25 -3.54
C ILE A 23 -2.32 4.18 -2.38
N GLY A 24 -3.39 3.42 -2.60
CA GLY A 24 -4.44 3.13 -1.62
C GLY A 24 -4.06 2.00 -0.65
N PHE A 25 -5.02 1.58 0.17
CA PHE A 25 -4.81 0.53 1.17
C PHE A 25 -4.40 -0.81 0.55
N PHE A 26 -5.18 -1.36 -0.38
CA PHE A 26 -4.88 -2.69 -0.96
C PHE A 26 -3.58 -2.72 -1.75
N PRO A 27 -3.29 -1.75 -2.65
CA PRO A 27 -2.01 -1.75 -3.34
C PRO A 27 -0.82 -1.59 -2.38
N LEU A 28 -0.97 -0.84 -1.27
CA LEU A 28 0.06 -0.75 -0.24
C LEU A 28 0.33 -2.11 0.43
N VAL A 29 -0.73 -2.82 0.83
CA VAL A 29 -0.61 -4.14 1.48
C VAL A 29 0.03 -5.15 0.52
N ALA A 30 -0.45 -5.22 -0.73
CA ALA A 30 0.12 -6.10 -1.75
C ALA A 30 1.61 -5.81 -1.99
N LEU A 31 1.99 -4.53 -2.00
CA LEU A 31 3.37 -4.13 -2.16
C LEU A 31 4.27 -4.55 -0.98
N ILE A 32 3.75 -4.48 0.25
CA ILE A 32 4.48 -4.94 1.44
C ILE A 32 4.67 -6.47 1.41
N LEU A 33 3.63 -7.22 1.03
CA LEU A 33 3.69 -8.68 0.91
C LEU A 33 4.63 -9.14 -0.21
N ARG A 34 4.71 -8.37 -1.31
CA ARG A 34 5.55 -8.70 -2.45
C ARG A 34 7.04 -8.60 -2.13
N MET A 35 7.46 -7.69 -1.24
CA MET A 35 8.82 -7.12 -1.21
C MET A 35 9.96 -8.11 -1.53
N VAL A 36 10.37 -8.07 -2.80
CA VAL A 36 11.39 -8.91 -3.42
C VAL A 36 12.75 -8.21 -3.33
N ARG A 37 13.81 -9.02 -3.53
CA ARG A 37 15.23 -8.85 -3.17
C ARG A 37 15.99 -7.64 -3.76
N LYS A 38 15.31 -6.63 -4.31
CA LYS A 38 15.91 -5.45 -4.97
C LYS A 38 15.77 -4.18 -4.12
N SER A 39 16.19 -3.03 -4.67
CA SER A 39 16.02 -1.73 -4.01
C SER A 39 14.53 -1.31 -3.96
N THR A 40 14.13 -0.62 -2.88
CA THR A 40 12.73 -0.22 -2.67
C THR A 40 12.12 0.59 -3.81
N GLN A 41 12.87 1.51 -4.45
CA GLN A 41 12.28 2.34 -5.52
C GLN A 41 12.01 1.50 -6.77
N LEU A 42 12.94 0.60 -7.11
CA LEU A 42 12.77 -0.29 -8.25
C LEU A 42 11.56 -1.22 -8.04
N GLU A 43 11.36 -1.73 -6.82
CA GLU A 43 10.17 -2.53 -6.48
C GLU A 43 8.87 -1.69 -6.58
N LEU A 44 8.90 -0.44 -6.14
CA LEU A 44 7.75 0.48 -6.26
C LEU A 44 7.40 0.74 -7.73
N ASP A 45 8.40 1.00 -8.56
CA ASP A 45 8.20 1.32 -9.97
C ASP A 45 7.70 0.08 -10.73
N GLU A 46 8.35 -1.08 -10.58
CA GLU A 46 7.92 -2.34 -11.19
C GLU A 46 6.51 -2.75 -10.76
N PHE A 47 6.17 -2.60 -9.47
CA PHE A 47 4.82 -2.90 -9.00
C PHE A 47 3.79 -1.98 -9.66
N ARG A 48 4.07 -0.68 -9.74
CA ARG A 48 3.13 0.29 -10.30
C ARG A 48 2.94 0.08 -11.79
N GLU A 49 4.00 -0.21 -12.53
CA GLU A 49 3.90 -0.56 -13.95
C GLU A 49 3.06 -1.81 -14.18
N MET A 50 3.18 -2.82 -13.31
CA MET A 50 2.47 -4.09 -13.45
C MET A 50 1.00 -4.03 -13.03
N PHE A 51 0.70 -3.35 -11.92
CA PHE A 51 -0.63 -3.40 -11.28
C PHE A 51 -1.41 -2.09 -11.33
N MET A 52 -0.76 -0.97 -11.70
CA MET A 52 -1.36 0.36 -11.76
C MET A 52 -0.82 1.16 -12.98
N PRO A 53 -0.84 0.58 -14.20
CA PRO A 53 -0.10 1.11 -15.35
C PRO A 53 -0.53 2.53 -15.74
N GLU A 54 -1.81 2.84 -15.62
CA GLU A 54 -2.31 4.19 -15.91
C GLU A 54 -1.77 5.23 -14.93
N GLU A 55 -1.78 4.92 -13.63
CA GLU A 55 -1.27 5.79 -12.58
C GLU A 55 0.26 5.88 -12.59
N ALA A 56 0.94 4.81 -13.03
CA ALA A 56 2.39 4.76 -13.18
C ALA A 56 2.88 5.79 -14.21
N VAL A 57 2.20 5.89 -15.35
CA VAL A 57 2.53 6.88 -16.39
C VAL A 57 2.21 8.31 -15.94
N LYS A 58 1.09 8.49 -15.22
CA LYS A 58 0.60 9.83 -14.85
C LYS A 58 1.27 10.42 -13.61
N THR A 59 1.86 9.59 -12.74
CA THR A 59 2.32 10.05 -11.42
C THR A 59 3.60 9.36 -10.95
N THR A 60 4.36 10.06 -10.11
CA THR A 60 5.52 9.49 -9.39
C THR A 60 5.14 9.06 -7.97
N TYR A 61 5.82 8.03 -7.46
CA TYR A 61 5.65 7.54 -6.10
C TYR A 61 7.03 7.19 -5.50
N THR A 62 7.43 7.89 -4.44
CA THR A 62 8.80 7.80 -3.91
C THR A 62 8.90 6.84 -2.74
N LYS A 63 10.14 6.38 -2.44
CA LYS A 63 10.45 5.63 -1.20
C LYS A 63 9.96 6.34 0.07
N GLN A 64 10.01 7.68 0.10
CA GLN A 64 9.51 8.46 1.23
C GLN A 64 7.99 8.38 1.33
N SER A 65 7.26 8.60 0.23
CA SER A 65 5.80 8.46 0.20
C SER A 65 5.37 7.05 0.64
N PHE A 66 6.12 6.02 0.23
CA PHE A 66 5.91 4.66 0.70
C PHE A 66 6.12 4.50 2.20
N SER A 67 7.21 5.04 2.75
CA SER A 67 7.50 4.97 4.19
C SER A 67 6.41 5.66 5.02
N GLU A 68 5.95 6.83 4.59
CA GLU A 68 4.84 7.53 5.24
C GLU A 68 3.52 6.78 5.12
N ALA A 69 3.26 6.13 3.99
CA ALA A 69 2.07 5.31 3.80
C ALA A 69 2.09 4.07 4.72
N ARG A 70 3.25 3.41 4.87
CA ARG A 70 3.45 2.28 5.78
C ARG A 70 3.18 2.63 7.24
N GLN A 71 3.59 3.81 7.69
CA GLN A 71 3.37 4.25 9.08
C GLN A 71 1.89 4.43 9.43
N LYS A 72 1.00 4.47 8.42
CA LYS A 72 -0.45 4.59 8.58
C LYS A 72 -1.17 3.24 8.62
N LEU A 73 -0.45 2.15 8.38
CA LEU A 73 -0.94 0.77 8.45
C LEU A 73 -0.55 0.16 9.80
N LEU A 74 -1.51 -0.45 10.50
CA LEU A 74 -1.25 -1.21 11.72
C LEU A 74 -0.66 -2.59 11.38
N PRO A 75 0.27 -3.12 12.18
CA PRO A 75 0.81 -4.48 12.00
C PRO A 75 -0.28 -5.56 11.98
N ASP A 76 -1.36 -5.36 12.74
CA ASP A 76 -2.54 -6.24 12.81
C ASP A 76 -3.16 -6.52 11.44
N ALA A 77 -2.94 -5.63 10.45
CA ALA A 77 -3.33 -5.87 9.06
C ALA A 77 -2.83 -7.23 8.54
N PHE A 78 -1.62 -7.66 8.94
CA PHE A 78 -1.03 -8.91 8.48
C PHE A 78 -1.52 -10.12 9.26
N THR A 79 -1.92 -9.96 10.52
CA THR A 79 -2.58 -11.02 11.29
C THR A 79 -3.99 -11.26 10.74
N LEU A 80 -4.77 -10.18 10.55
CA LEU A 80 -6.13 -10.22 10.01
C LEU A 80 -6.22 -10.73 8.56
N LEU A 81 -5.11 -10.75 7.81
CA LEU A 81 -5.06 -11.33 6.47
C LEU A 81 -4.93 -12.86 6.50
N ASN A 82 -4.47 -13.43 7.61
CA ASN A 82 -4.27 -14.86 7.78
C ASN A 82 -5.41 -15.54 8.58
N ASP A 83 -6.35 -14.76 9.11
CA ASP A 83 -7.58 -15.22 9.77
C ASP A 83 -8.73 -15.43 8.76
#